data_AF-A0A401NTJ0-F1
#
_entry.id   AF-A0A401NTJ0-F1
#
_cell.length_a   1.000
_cell.length_b   1.000
_cell.length_c   1.000
_cell.angle_alpha   90.00
_cell.angle_beta   90.00
_cell.angle_gamma   90.00
#
_symmetry.space_group_name_H-M   'P 1'
#
loop_
_entity.id
_entity.type
_entity.pdbx_description
1 polymer ?
#
loop_
_entity_poly.entity_id
_entity_poly.type
_entity_poly.pdbx_seq_one_letter_code
_entity_poly.pdbx_strand_id
1 'polypeptide(L)'
;MIIYKWNISFNIIKQIHADQFDYLEKLKSLSMDGMDLQALRNRIFQPLTNLSHIYFKKFQFCGYAPHVRSCKPNTDGISSFENLLANVLLRVFVWVVSAITCFGNIFVICMRSYIRSENKLHALSIMSLCCADCLMGIYLLVIGSYDLRYRGEYNRHAQMWMDSMQCRITGSLAMLSTEVSVLLLSFLTLEKYLCIVYPFSNLKPGKCRTVSILIFIWFVGFVIAFIPLMNSDFFKNYYGRNGVCFPLLSEQLETDGAQAYSAVIFLGKFDDYLLYLTLMNFNIKCDGKFICVEN
;
A
#
# COMPACT_ATOMS: atom_id res chain seq x y z
N MET A 1 -20.38 -41.11 -13.75
CA MET A 1 -21.33 -39.97 -13.70
C MET A 1 -20.66 -38.77 -14.35
N ILE A 2 -21.25 -38.16 -15.38
CA ILE A 2 -20.67 -36.97 -16.04
C ILE A 2 -21.25 -35.73 -15.37
N ILE A 3 -20.39 -34.87 -14.82
CA ILE A 3 -20.81 -33.66 -14.12
C ILE A 3 -20.50 -32.45 -15.00
N TYR A 4 -21.54 -31.72 -15.40
CA TYR A 4 -21.42 -30.51 -16.24
C TYR A 4 -21.47 -29.22 -15.42
N LYS A 5 -22.12 -29.24 -14.26
CA LYS A 5 -22.23 -28.11 -13.34
C LYS A 5 -21.95 -28.63 -11.93
N TRP A 6 -21.09 -27.93 -11.21
CA TRP A 6 -20.72 -28.27 -9.84
C TRP A 6 -20.88 -27.03 -8.98
N ASN A 7 -21.62 -27.13 -7.88
CA ASN A 7 -21.82 -26.04 -6.95
C ASN A 7 -21.35 -26.46 -5.55
N ILE A 8 -20.30 -25.81 -5.07
CA ILE A 8 -19.77 -25.91 -3.71
C ILE A 8 -19.78 -24.57 -3.00
N SER A 9 -20.61 -23.62 -3.44
CA SER A 9 -20.79 -22.35 -2.77
C SER A 9 -21.17 -22.50 -1.29
N PHE A 10 -20.77 -21.53 -0.48
CA PHE A 10 -21.09 -21.44 0.96
C PHE A 10 -20.64 -22.65 1.80
N ASN A 11 -19.63 -23.40 1.34
CA ASN A 11 -19.01 -24.46 2.13
C ASN A 11 -17.91 -23.92 3.06
N ILE A 12 -17.67 -24.64 4.15
CA ILE A 12 -16.62 -24.34 5.15
C ILE A 12 -15.21 -24.77 4.71
N ILE A 13 -15.05 -25.20 3.47
CA ILE A 13 -13.77 -25.69 2.92
C ILE A 13 -12.83 -24.50 2.73
N LYS A 14 -11.67 -24.55 3.39
CA LYS A 14 -10.64 -23.48 3.34
C LYS A 14 -9.52 -23.76 2.35
N GLN A 15 -9.28 -25.03 2.02
CA GLN A 15 -8.24 -25.49 1.12
C GLN A 15 -8.80 -26.53 0.17
N ILE A 16 -8.41 -26.43 -1.11
CA ILE A 16 -8.80 -27.39 -2.14
C ILE A 16 -7.55 -28.15 -2.55
N HIS A 17 -7.62 -29.48 -2.53
CA HIS A 17 -6.54 -30.33 -3.02
C HIS A 17 -6.38 -30.18 -4.54
N ALA A 18 -5.15 -30.30 -5.02
CA ALA A 18 -4.86 -29.94 -6.41
C ALA A 18 -5.37 -30.96 -7.43
N ASP A 19 -5.47 -32.21 -7.02
CA ASP A 19 -5.98 -33.35 -7.78
C ASP A 19 -7.51 -33.46 -7.73
N GLN A 20 -8.17 -32.60 -6.94
CA GLN A 20 -9.60 -32.66 -6.69
C GLN A 20 -10.45 -32.40 -7.94
N PHE A 21 -9.87 -31.77 -8.96
CA PHE A 21 -10.55 -31.45 -10.23
C PHE A 21 -10.05 -32.27 -11.43
N ASP A 22 -9.05 -33.14 -11.25
CA ASP A 22 -8.39 -33.84 -12.36
C ASP A 22 -9.37 -34.72 -13.16
N TYR A 23 -10.36 -35.31 -12.48
CA TYR A 23 -11.35 -36.19 -13.11
C TYR A 23 -12.59 -35.47 -13.66
N LEU A 24 -12.63 -34.14 -13.59
CA LEU A 24 -13.81 -33.31 -13.94
C LEU A 24 -13.66 -32.61 -15.30
N GLU A 25 -13.05 -33.28 -16.29
CA GLU A 25 -12.75 -32.72 -17.63
C GLU A 25 -13.97 -32.17 -18.38
N LYS A 26 -15.18 -32.68 -18.12
CA LYS A 26 -16.44 -32.27 -18.79
C LYS A 26 -17.18 -31.13 -18.09
N LEU A 27 -16.62 -30.60 -17.00
CA LEU A 27 -17.25 -29.54 -16.22
C LEU A 27 -17.28 -28.23 -16.99
N LYS A 28 -18.45 -27.59 -17.08
CA LYS A 28 -18.67 -26.32 -17.76
C LYS A 28 -18.87 -25.14 -16.81
N SER A 29 -19.40 -25.39 -15.62
CA SER A 29 -19.65 -24.36 -14.61
C SER A 29 -19.27 -24.84 -13.21
N LEU A 30 -18.49 -24.03 -12.50
CA LEU A 30 -18.07 -24.27 -11.12
C LEU A 30 -18.40 -23.07 -10.24
N SER A 31 -19.22 -23.29 -9.22
CA SER A 31 -19.57 -22.25 -8.25
C SER A 31 -18.87 -22.51 -6.91
N MET A 32 -18.02 -21.57 -6.48
CA MET A 32 -17.36 -21.51 -5.17
C MET A 32 -17.67 -20.17 -4.47
N ASP A 33 -18.82 -19.60 -4.80
CA ASP A 33 -19.26 -18.32 -4.24
C ASP A 33 -19.48 -18.42 -2.72
N GLY A 34 -19.20 -17.35 -1.99
CA GLY A 34 -19.34 -17.30 -0.54
C GLY A 34 -18.31 -18.11 0.27
N MET A 35 -17.36 -18.80 -0.37
CA MET A 35 -16.27 -19.51 0.30
C MET A 35 -15.11 -18.58 0.69
N ASP A 36 -14.48 -18.85 1.85
CA ASP A 36 -13.32 -18.09 2.37
C ASP A 36 -12.02 -18.89 2.16
N LEU A 37 -11.45 -18.76 0.95
CA LEU A 37 -10.28 -19.52 0.49
C LEU A 37 -8.99 -18.79 0.87
N GLN A 38 -8.13 -19.41 1.69
CA GLN A 38 -6.93 -18.72 2.21
C GLN A 38 -5.73 -18.69 1.27
N ALA A 39 -5.66 -19.63 0.31
CA ALA A 39 -4.70 -19.68 -0.79
C ALA A 39 -5.09 -20.80 -1.75
N LEU A 40 -5.06 -20.55 -3.05
CA LEU A 40 -5.20 -21.58 -4.06
C LEU A 40 -3.82 -21.93 -4.59
N ARG A 41 -3.59 -23.21 -4.90
CA ARG A 41 -2.35 -23.61 -5.57
C ARG A 41 -2.41 -23.16 -7.02
N ASN A 42 -1.27 -22.70 -7.54
CA ASN A 42 -1.14 -22.39 -8.96
C ASN A 42 -1.59 -23.59 -9.80
N ARG A 43 -2.34 -23.31 -10.86
CA ARG A 43 -2.81 -24.30 -11.86
C ARG A 43 -3.88 -25.30 -11.39
N ILE A 44 -4.51 -25.10 -10.23
CA ILE A 44 -5.59 -25.98 -9.74
C ILE A 44 -6.77 -26.15 -10.73
N PHE A 45 -7.02 -25.13 -11.56
CA PHE A 45 -8.08 -25.18 -12.57
C PHE A 45 -7.57 -25.53 -13.98
N GLN A 46 -6.26 -25.71 -14.20
CA GLN A 46 -5.73 -26.05 -15.53
C GLN A 46 -6.33 -27.33 -16.15
N PRO A 47 -6.60 -28.41 -15.39
CA PRO A 47 -7.22 -29.63 -15.95
C PRO A 47 -8.63 -29.40 -16.52
N LEU A 48 -9.33 -28.36 -16.07
CA LEU A 48 -10.72 -28.06 -16.43
C LEU A 48 -10.83 -27.34 -17.78
N THR A 49 -10.37 -27.97 -18.86
CA THR A 49 -10.30 -27.37 -20.20
C THR A 49 -11.65 -26.93 -20.79
N ASN A 50 -12.76 -27.56 -20.37
CA ASN A 50 -14.12 -27.22 -20.82
C ASN A 50 -14.84 -26.19 -19.94
N LEU A 51 -14.18 -25.67 -18.90
CA LEU A 51 -14.79 -24.75 -17.95
C LEU A 51 -15.02 -23.37 -18.57
N SER A 52 -16.27 -22.93 -18.63
CA SER A 52 -16.65 -21.64 -19.21
C SER A 52 -17.05 -20.60 -18.18
N HIS A 53 -17.58 -21.04 -17.02
CA HIS A 53 -18.02 -20.18 -15.93
C HIS A 53 -17.43 -20.61 -14.59
N ILE A 54 -16.87 -19.66 -13.87
CA ILE A 54 -16.39 -19.87 -12.50
C ILE A 54 -16.83 -18.70 -11.60
N TYR A 55 -17.29 -19.02 -10.39
CA TYR A 55 -17.79 -18.02 -9.43
C TYR A 55 -16.99 -18.11 -8.14
N PHE A 56 -16.42 -17.00 -7.71
CA PHE A 56 -15.69 -16.83 -6.46
C PHE A 56 -16.30 -15.72 -5.62
N LYS A 57 -15.97 -15.72 -4.32
CA LYS A 57 -16.27 -14.60 -3.42
C LYS A 57 -15.44 -13.34 -3.74
N LYS A 58 -14.17 -13.50 -4.14
CA LYS A 58 -13.22 -12.39 -4.37
C LYS A 58 -12.66 -12.40 -5.79
N PHE A 59 -12.52 -11.21 -6.38
CA PHE A 59 -11.99 -11.00 -7.74
C PHE A 59 -10.57 -11.55 -7.95
N GLN A 60 -9.70 -11.42 -6.94
CA GLN A 60 -8.30 -11.88 -7.00
C GLN A 60 -8.14 -13.36 -7.40
N PHE A 61 -9.14 -14.21 -7.12
CA PHE A 61 -9.08 -15.63 -7.45
C PHE A 61 -9.31 -15.92 -8.95
N CYS A 62 -9.89 -14.99 -9.70
CA CYS A 62 -10.05 -15.12 -11.15
C CYS A 62 -8.72 -15.28 -11.89
N GLY A 63 -7.63 -14.76 -11.33
CA GLY A 63 -6.30 -14.97 -11.87
C GLY A 63 -5.89 -16.45 -11.94
N TYR A 64 -6.37 -17.31 -11.04
CA TYR A 64 -6.03 -18.74 -11.02
C TYR A 64 -6.66 -19.53 -12.18
N ALA A 65 -7.62 -18.94 -12.89
CA ALA A 65 -8.36 -19.57 -13.99
C ALA A 65 -8.33 -18.69 -15.26
N PRO A 66 -7.15 -18.43 -15.86
CA PRO A 66 -7.02 -17.49 -16.97
C PRO A 66 -7.62 -17.98 -18.29
N HIS A 67 -7.90 -19.28 -18.41
CA HIS A 67 -8.51 -19.91 -19.59
C HIS A 67 -10.04 -19.84 -19.59
N VAL A 68 -10.66 -19.47 -18.47
CA VAL A 68 -12.12 -19.44 -18.32
C VAL A 68 -12.68 -18.17 -18.96
N ARG A 69 -13.77 -18.33 -19.74
CA ARG A 69 -14.40 -17.22 -20.48
C ARG A 69 -15.07 -16.20 -19.57
N SER A 70 -15.63 -16.62 -18.44
CA SER A 70 -16.33 -15.74 -17.50
C SER A 70 -16.03 -16.13 -16.06
N CYS A 71 -15.38 -15.22 -15.34
CA CYS A 71 -15.13 -15.34 -13.91
C CYS A 71 -15.87 -14.25 -13.14
N LYS A 72 -16.61 -14.63 -12.10
CA LYS A 72 -17.32 -13.68 -11.22
C LYS A 72 -16.66 -13.63 -9.83
N PRO A 73 -16.58 -12.45 -9.18
CA PRO A 73 -16.98 -11.13 -9.69
C PRO A 73 -16.05 -10.66 -10.83
N ASN A 74 -16.54 -9.76 -11.69
CA ASN A 74 -15.77 -9.25 -12.84
C ASN A 74 -14.84 -8.08 -12.47
N THR A 75 -14.95 -7.55 -11.25
CA THR A 75 -14.26 -6.34 -10.78
C THR A 75 -14.19 -6.33 -9.25
N ASP A 76 -13.17 -5.65 -8.72
CA ASP A 76 -13.04 -5.29 -7.30
C ASP A 76 -13.31 -3.79 -7.04
N GLY A 77 -13.85 -3.07 -8.03
CA GLY A 77 -14.11 -1.63 -8.00
C GLY A 77 -12.97 -0.77 -8.59
N ILE A 78 -11.73 -1.28 -8.61
CA ILE A 78 -10.55 -0.58 -9.14
C ILE A 78 -10.08 -1.25 -10.43
N SER A 79 -9.93 -2.57 -10.38
CA SER A 79 -9.55 -3.47 -11.46
C SER A 79 -10.75 -4.22 -12.03
N SER A 80 -10.65 -4.65 -13.28
CA SER A 80 -11.62 -5.52 -13.94
C SER A 80 -10.94 -6.72 -14.57
N PHE A 81 -11.71 -7.71 -14.99
CA PHE A 81 -11.19 -8.92 -15.65
C PHE A 81 -10.25 -8.61 -16.83
N GLU A 82 -10.57 -7.58 -17.61
CA GLU A 82 -9.78 -7.23 -18.80
C GLU A 82 -8.72 -6.18 -18.52
N ASN A 83 -8.85 -5.36 -17.48
CA ASN A 83 -7.98 -4.19 -17.28
C ASN A 83 -7.54 -4.02 -15.83
N LEU A 84 -6.28 -3.64 -15.62
CA LEU A 84 -5.74 -3.35 -14.29
C LEU A 84 -6.46 -2.16 -13.64
N LEU A 85 -6.72 -1.09 -14.39
CA LEU A 85 -7.62 0.00 -14.00
C LEU A 85 -8.89 -0.10 -14.86
N ALA A 86 -10.01 -0.42 -14.24
CA ALA A 86 -11.29 -0.65 -14.94
C ALA A 86 -11.83 0.64 -15.58
N ASN A 87 -11.76 1.74 -14.84
CA ASN A 87 -12.39 3.01 -15.19
C ASN A 87 -11.45 3.90 -16.00
N VAL A 88 -11.92 4.44 -17.12
CA VAL A 88 -11.15 5.41 -17.93
C VAL A 88 -10.78 6.65 -17.14
N LEU A 89 -11.68 7.13 -16.27
CA LEU A 89 -11.43 8.27 -15.40
C LEU A 89 -10.22 8.01 -14.50
N LEU A 90 -10.16 6.82 -13.88
CA LEU A 90 -9.06 6.45 -13.00
C LEU A 90 -7.72 6.43 -13.75
N ARG A 91 -7.70 5.95 -14.99
CA ARG A 91 -6.50 5.99 -15.84
C ARG A 91 -6.02 7.42 -16.10
N VAL A 92 -6.94 8.32 -16.46
CA VAL A 92 -6.61 9.73 -16.66
C VAL A 92 -6.05 10.34 -15.38
N PHE A 93 -6.70 10.09 -14.24
CA PHE A 93 -6.22 10.58 -12.95
C PHE A 93 -4.84 10.06 -12.59
N VAL A 94 -4.54 8.77 -12.79
CA VAL A 94 -3.21 8.20 -12.51
C VAL A 94 -2.11 8.93 -13.29
N TRP A 95 -2.31 9.19 -14.58
CA TRP A 95 -1.33 9.92 -15.40
C TRP A 95 -1.21 11.39 -15.01
N VAL A 96 -2.33 12.07 -14.77
CA VAL A 96 -2.32 13.50 -14.39
C VAL A 96 -1.70 13.70 -13.01
N VAL A 97 -2.12 12.92 -12.01
CA VAL A 97 -1.60 13.01 -10.64
C VAL A 97 -0.14 12.63 -10.61
N SER A 98 0.28 11.54 -11.27
CA SER A 98 1.70 11.17 -11.29
C SER A 98 2.58 12.25 -11.91
N ALA A 99 2.15 12.87 -13.02
CA ALA A 99 2.87 13.98 -13.63
C ALA A 99 2.97 15.16 -12.66
N ILE A 100 1.84 15.64 -12.13
CA ILE A 100 1.80 16.79 -11.21
C ILE A 100 2.66 16.53 -9.97
N THR A 101 2.54 15.35 -9.36
CA THR A 101 3.30 14.98 -8.16
C THR A 101 4.80 14.92 -8.45
N CYS A 102 5.24 14.30 -9.54
CA CYS A 102 6.65 14.26 -9.91
C CYS A 102 7.19 15.67 -10.23
N PHE A 103 6.55 16.38 -11.16
CA PHE A 103 7.04 17.70 -11.60
C PHE A 103 6.98 18.74 -10.48
N GLY A 104 5.88 18.79 -9.73
CA GLY A 104 5.67 19.75 -8.64
C GLY A 104 6.68 19.57 -7.51
N ASN A 105 6.91 18.34 -7.06
CA ASN A 105 7.87 18.09 -5.98
C ASN A 105 9.32 18.29 -6.41
N ILE A 106 9.70 17.85 -7.63
CA ILE A 106 11.03 18.12 -8.18
C ILE A 106 11.27 19.63 -8.31
N PHE A 107 10.27 20.37 -8.79
CA PHE A 107 10.35 21.82 -8.90
C PHE A 107 10.58 22.49 -7.54
N VAL A 108 9.85 22.08 -6.50
CA VAL A 108 10.03 22.61 -5.13
C VAL A 108 11.42 22.27 -4.59
N ILE A 109 11.92 21.05 -4.79
CA ILE A 109 13.27 20.63 -4.38
C ILE A 109 14.33 21.51 -5.06
N CYS A 110 14.23 21.70 -6.39
CA CYS A 110 15.17 22.51 -7.17
C CYS A 110 15.14 23.98 -6.73
N MET A 111 13.94 24.58 -6.63
CA MET A 111 13.78 25.98 -6.26
C MET A 111 14.31 26.27 -4.85
N ARG A 112 14.02 25.39 -3.88
CA ARG A 112 14.52 25.54 -2.50
C ARG A 112 16.01 25.25 -2.36
N SER A 113 16.59 24.46 -3.26
CA SER A 113 18.05 24.24 -3.30
C SER A 113 18.80 25.46 -3.85
N TYR A 114 18.19 26.19 -4.79
CA TYR A 114 18.78 27.37 -5.42
C TYR A 114 18.64 28.64 -4.57
N ILE A 115 17.47 28.86 -3.96
CA ILE A 115 17.21 30.05 -3.15
C ILE A 115 17.83 29.88 -1.76
N ARG A 116 18.66 30.83 -1.34
CA ARG A 116 19.27 30.84 -0.01
C ARG A 116 18.18 31.05 1.05
N SER A 117 17.71 29.97 1.65
CA SER A 117 16.67 30.03 2.68
C SER A 117 17.21 30.59 3.99
N GLU A 118 16.50 31.56 4.57
CA GLU A 118 16.75 32.09 5.92
C GLU A 118 16.58 31.00 6.99
N ASN A 119 15.65 30.06 6.79
CA ASN A 119 15.40 28.93 7.69
C ASN A 119 15.78 27.61 7.03
N LYS A 120 17.09 27.33 7.00
CA LYS A 120 17.67 26.11 6.36
C LYS A 120 17.08 24.80 6.89
N LEU A 121 16.68 24.74 8.17
CA LEU A 121 16.11 23.54 8.79
C LEU A 121 14.70 23.24 8.27
N HIS A 122 13.83 24.24 8.28
CA HIS A 122 12.49 24.12 7.73
C HIS A 122 12.50 23.83 6.23
N ALA A 123 13.46 24.41 5.49
CA ALA A 123 13.67 24.10 4.08
C ALA A 123 14.05 22.62 3.88
N LEU A 124 14.93 22.06 4.73
CA LEU A 124 15.32 20.65 4.68
C LEU A 124 14.14 19.70 4.91
N SER A 125 13.28 20.00 5.89
CA SER A 125 12.09 19.18 6.18
C SER A 125 11.09 19.20 5.02
N ILE A 126 10.87 20.36 4.37
CA ILE A 126 10.04 20.45 3.16
C ILE A 126 10.66 19.65 2.01
N MET A 127 11.98 19.76 1.80
CA MET A 127 12.64 18.98 0.76
C MET A 127 12.52 17.48 1.02
N SER A 128 12.64 17.05 2.28
CA SER A 128 12.42 15.66 2.68
C SER A 128 11.00 15.18 2.38
N LEU A 129 9.99 16.03 2.62
CA LEU A 129 8.60 15.71 2.29
C LEU A 129 8.40 15.57 0.78
N CYS A 130 8.95 16.49 -0.02
CA CYS A 130 8.90 16.38 -1.47
C CYS A 130 9.61 15.12 -2.00
N CYS A 131 10.72 14.70 -1.37
CA CYS A 131 11.38 13.44 -1.70
C CYS A 131 10.46 12.24 -1.46
N ALA A 132 9.75 12.20 -0.33
CA ALA A 132 8.79 11.16 -0.03
C ALA A 132 7.63 11.15 -1.05
N ASP A 133 7.08 12.32 -1.38
CA ASP A 133 5.97 12.43 -2.35
C ASP A 133 6.40 12.07 -3.79
N CYS A 134 7.65 12.32 -4.18
CA CYS A 134 8.21 11.83 -5.45
C CYS A 134 8.16 10.30 -5.56
N LEU A 135 8.35 9.57 -4.45
CA LEU A 135 8.24 8.10 -4.44
C LEU A 135 6.81 7.65 -4.76
N MET A 136 5.78 8.35 -4.27
CA MET A 136 4.38 8.12 -4.67
C MET A 136 4.17 8.39 -6.16
N GLY A 137 4.76 9.48 -6.68
CA GLY A 137 4.71 9.79 -8.11
C GLY A 137 5.29 8.66 -8.97
N ILE A 138 6.46 8.12 -8.58
CA ILE A 138 7.08 6.96 -9.24
C ILE A 138 6.18 5.72 -9.15
N TYR A 139 5.61 5.43 -7.98
CA TYR A 139 4.65 4.35 -7.82
C TYR A 139 3.48 4.46 -8.82
N LEU A 140 2.85 5.64 -8.92
CA LEU A 140 1.73 5.87 -9.83
C LEU A 140 2.14 5.72 -11.31
N LEU A 141 3.34 6.17 -11.68
CA LEU A 141 3.89 5.96 -13.03
C LEU A 141 4.06 4.46 -13.34
N VAL A 142 4.55 3.67 -12.37
CA VAL A 142 4.70 2.22 -12.53
C VAL A 142 3.32 1.57 -12.74
N ILE A 143 2.33 1.90 -11.90
CA ILE A 143 0.97 1.36 -12.04
C ILE A 143 0.34 1.76 -13.38
N GLY A 144 0.47 3.03 -13.80
CA GLY A 144 -0.02 3.49 -15.10
C GLY A 144 0.65 2.78 -16.28
N SER A 145 1.94 2.47 -16.15
CA SER A 145 2.70 1.72 -17.18
C SER A 145 2.22 0.27 -17.30
N TYR A 146 1.97 -0.40 -16.18
CA TYR A 146 1.45 -1.77 -16.18
C TYR A 146 -0.02 -1.85 -16.59
N ASP A 147 -0.84 -0.83 -16.32
CA ASP A 147 -2.20 -0.74 -16.87
C ASP A 147 -2.17 -0.67 -18.40
N LEU A 148 -1.29 0.15 -18.98
CA LEU A 148 -1.10 0.18 -20.44
C LEU A 148 -0.60 -1.16 -20.98
N ARG A 149 0.32 -1.83 -20.27
CA ARG A 149 0.92 -3.09 -20.70
C ARG A 149 -0.08 -4.25 -20.72
N TYR A 150 -0.96 -4.33 -19.74
CA TYR A 150 -1.89 -5.46 -19.56
C TYR A 150 -3.31 -5.18 -20.06
N ARG A 151 -3.51 -4.10 -20.80
CA ARG A 151 -4.82 -3.65 -21.26
C ARG A 151 -5.53 -4.69 -22.13
N GLY A 152 -6.79 -4.98 -21.83
CA GLY A 152 -7.61 -5.96 -22.53
C GLY A 152 -7.35 -7.42 -22.15
N GLU A 153 -6.20 -7.74 -21.55
CA GLU A 153 -5.81 -9.10 -21.16
C GLU A 153 -5.25 -9.19 -19.74
N TYR A 154 -5.74 -8.34 -18.82
CA TYR A 154 -5.20 -8.27 -17.46
C TYR A 154 -5.29 -9.59 -16.70
N ASN A 155 -6.42 -10.31 -16.75
CA ASN A 155 -6.59 -11.57 -16.02
C ASN A 155 -5.52 -12.64 -16.34
N ARG A 156 -4.98 -12.65 -17.57
CA ARG A 156 -3.90 -13.57 -17.97
C ARG A 156 -2.58 -13.28 -17.25
N HIS A 157 -2.36 -12.02 -16.90
CA HIS A 157 -1.12 -11.55 -16.27
C HIS A 157 -1.28 -11.28 -14.77
N ALA A 158 -2.52 -11.19 -14.26
CA ALA A 158 -2.84 -10.77 -12.91
C ALA A 158 -2.10 -11.58 -11.84
N GLN A 159 -2.04 -12.92 -11.95
CA GLN A 159 -1.29 -13.72 -10.97
C GLN A 159 0.20 -13.46 -11.01
N MET A 160 0.78 -13.50 -12.21
CA MET A 160 2.22 -13.29 -12.39
C MET A 160 2.61 -11.90 -11.89
N TRP A 161 1.77 -10.90 -12.13
CA TRP A 161 1.95 -9.54 -11.63
C TRP A 161 1.87 -9.48 -10.10
N MET A 162 0.77 -9.93 -9.50
CA MET A 162 0.54 -9.85 -8.05
C MET A 162 1.57 -10.66 -7.25
N ASP A 163 2.01 -11.81 -7.75
CA ASP A 163 3.05 -12.63 -7.09
C ASP A 163 4.48 -12.16 -7.38
N SER A 164 4.67 -11.23 -8.32
CA SER A 164 6.00 -10.76 -8.69
C SER A 164 6.67 -9.93 -7.59
N MET A 165 8.01 -9.96 -7.59
CA MET A 165 8.82 -9.05 -6.79
C MET A 165 8.60 -7.58 -7.20
N GLN A 166 8.25 -7.32 -8.46
CA GLN A 166 7.99 -5.97 -8.95
C GLN A 166 6.79 -5.36 -8.24
N CYS A 167 5.67 -6.07 -8.17
CA CYS A 167 4.48 -5.63 -7.44
C CYS A 167 4.79 -5.39 -5.96
N ARG A 168 5.53 -6.31 -5.32
CA ARG A 168 5.93 -6.18 -3.91
C ARG A 168 6.79 -4.94 -3.65
N ILE A 169 7.79 -4.67 -4.49
CA ILE A 169 8.62 -3.47 -4.39
C ILE A 169 7.79 -2.22 -4.64
N THR A 170 6.95 -2.21 -5.69
CA THR A 170 6.05 -1.10 -6.02
C THR A 170 5.11 -0.76 -4.85
N GLY A 171 4.54 -1.78 -4.19
CA GLY A 171 3.73 -1.61 -2.99
C GLY A 171 4.51 -1.06 -1.79
N SER A 172 5.71 -1.59 -1.54
CA SER A 172 6.57 -1.09 -0.46
C SER A 172 6.99 0.37 -0.68
N LEU A 173 7.22 0.79 -1.93
CA LEU A 173 7.54 2.17 -2.29
C LEU A 173 6.38 3.13 -1.97
N ALA A 174 5.16 2.72 -2.32
CA ALA A 174 3.96 3.48 -1.99
C ALA A 174 3.77 3.59 -0.48
N MET A 175 3.97 2.49 0.25
CA MET A 175 3.89 2.47 1.71
C MET A 175 4.97 3.37 2.35
N LEU A 176 6.23 3.27 1.93
CA LEU A 176 7.31 4.13 2.40
C LEU A 176 6.95 5.62 2.21
N SER A 177 6.45 5.97 1.03
CA SER A 177 6.03 7.33 0.69
C SER A 177 4.92 7.82 1.63
N THR A 178 3.82 7.07 1.76
CA THR A 178 2.68 7.49 2.60
C THR A 178 3.06 7.62 4.06
N GLU A 179 3.86 6.68 4.57
CA GLU A 179 4.24 6.65 5.99
C GLU A 179 5.19 7.80 6.34
N VAL A 180 6.24 7.99 5.54
CA VAL A 180 7.21 9.08 5.74
C VAL A 180 6.53 10.44 5.58
N SER A 181 5.66 10.63 4.58
CA SER A 181 4.96 11.90 4.39
C SER A 181 4.04 12.25 5.56
N VAL A 182 3.31 11.27 6.12
CA VAL A 182 2.46 11.51 7.31
C VAL A 182 3.31 11.92 8.52
N LEU A 183 4.41 11.21 8.80
CA LEU A 183 5.30 11.54 9.92
C LEU A 183 5.97 12.91 9.75
N LEU A 184 6.39 13.26 8.52
CA LEU A 184 6.97 14.58 8.21
C LEU A 184 5.96 15.71 8.32
N LEU A 185 4.72 15.51 7.86
CA LEU A 185 3.65 16.50 8.02
C LEU A 185 3.32 16.72 9.50
N SER A 186 3.26 15.65 10.30
CA SER A 186 3.09 15.75 11.75
C SER A 186 4.25 16.50 12.42
N PHE A 187 5.49 16.22 12.02
CA PHE A 187 6.68 16.94 12.50
C PHE A 187 6.58 18.45 12.21
N LEU A 188 6.29 18.81 10.95
CA LEU A 188 6.16 20.21 10.51
C LEU A 188 5.02 20.93 11.24
N THR A 189 3.87 20.27 11.38
CA THR A 189 2.73 20.83 12.11
C THR A 189 3.08 21.08 13.58
N LEU A 190 3.77 20.16 14.25
CA LEU A 190 4.17 20.39 15.64
C LEU A 190 5.17 21.53 15.78
N GLU A 191 6.17 21.60 14.89
CA GLU A 191 7.15 22.69 14.89
C GLU A 191 6.46 24.06 14.79
N LYS A 192 5.46 24.18 13.90
CA LYS A 192 4.66 25.40 13.75
C LYS A 192 3.79 25.69 14.96
N TYR A 193 3.12 24.67 15.49
CA TYR A 193 2.29 24.80 16.68
C TYR A 193 3.08 25.35 17.87
N LEU A 194 4.27 24.79 18.15
CA LEU A 194 5.13 25.24 19.25
C LEU A 194 5.62 26.68 19.06
N CYS A 195 5.97 27.07 17.83
CA CYS A 195 6.36 28.45 17.53
C CYS A 195 5.22 29.46 17.77
N ILE A 196 3.97 29.05 17.55
CA ILE A 196 2.79 29.90 17.74
C ILE A 196 2.41 30.01 19.21
N VAL A 197 2.41 28.88 19.94
CA VAL A 197 1.99 28.84 21.35
C VAL A 197 3.06 29.41 22.28
N TYR A 198 4.33 29.21 21.98
CA TYR A 198 5.45 29.63 22.83
C TYR A 198 6.42 30.58 22.10
N PRO A 199 5.96 31.78 21.69
CA PRO A 199 6.72 32.69 20.82
C PRO A 199 8.01 33.23 21.45
N PHE A 200 8.10 33.30 22.78
CA PHE A 200 9.27 33.80 23.51
C PHE A 200 10.21 32.70 24.00
N SER A 201 9.85 31.44 23.79
CA SER A 201 10.70 30.31 24.13
C SER A 201 11.61 29.97 22.95
N ASN A 202 12.89 29.70 23.20
CA ASN A 202 13.81 29.19 22.17
C ASN A 202 13.61 27.69 21.92
N LEU A 203 12.36 27.22 21.81
CA LEU A 203 12.03 25.80 21.60
C LEU A 203 12.32 25.28 20.17
N LYS A 204 13.04 26.04 19.35
CA LYS A 204 13.39 25.60 17.99
C LYS A 204 14.39 24.45 18.09
N PRO A 205 14.11 23.27 17.51
CA PRO A 205 15.06 22.17 17.53
C PRO A 205 16.35 22.60 16.84
N GLY A 206 17.49 22.38 17.50
CA GLY A 206 18.80 22.64 16.92
C GLY A 206 19.03 21.81 15.66
N LYS A 207 19.97 22.25 14.80
CA LYS A 207 20.25 21.63 13.50
C LYS A 207 20.50 20.11 13.59
N CYS A 208 21.33 19.67 14.53
CA CYS A 208 21.65 18.26 14.70
C CYS A 208 20.40 17.46 15.12
N ARG A 209 19.53 18.05 15.95
CA ARG A 209 18.29 17.43 16.41
C ARG A 209 17.30 17.25 15.25
N THR A 210 17.07 18.30 14.45
CA THR A 210 16.20 18.21 13.26
C THR A 210 16.68 17.15 12.28
N VAL A 211 17.99 17.13 11.96
CA VAL A 211 18.56 16.11 11.06
C VAL A 211 18.40 14.70 11.63
N SER A 212 18.66 14.52 12.93
CA SER A 212 18.49 13.22 13.59
C SER A 212 17.03 12.75 13.56
N ILE A 213 16.06 13.67 13.76
CA ILE A 213 14.64 13.35 13.66
C ILE A 213 14.26 12.96 12.24
N LEU A 214 14.73 13.68 11.21
CA LEU A 214 14.46 13.32 9.82
C LEU A 214 15.02 11.93 9.48
N ILE A 215 16.24 11.62 9.91
CA ILE A 215 16.84 10.29 9.72
C ILE A 215 16.02 9.21 10.43
N PHE A 216 15.57 9.47 11.66
CA PHE A 216 14.72 8.55 12.41
C PHE A 216 13.38 8.31 11.72
N ILE A 217 12.71 9.35 11.22
CA ILE A 217 11.45 9.24 10.47
C ILE A 217 11.65 8.35 9.23
N TRP A 218 12.71 8.58 8.47
CA TRP A 218 13.04 7.75 7.31
C TRP A 218 13.30 6.30 7.72
N PHE A 219 14.07 6.08 8.78
CA PHE A 219 14.36 4.75 9.29
C PHE A 219 13.08 4.00 9.70
N VAL A 220 12.19 4.63 10.47
CA VAL A 220 10.90 4.06 10.85
C VAL A 220 10.05 3.75 9.61
N GLY A 221 9.99 4.68 8.64
CA GLY A 221 9.30 4.46 7.38
C GLY A 221 9.84 3.27 6.59
N PHE A 222 11.17 3.09 6.53
CA PHE A 222 11.80 1.94 5.90
C PHE A 222 11.47 0.63 6.62
N VAL A 223 11.53 0.63 7.95
CA VAL A 223 11.16 -0.54 8.75
C VAL A 223 9.71 -0.93 8.47
N ILE A 224 8.78 0.03 8.50
CA ILE A 224 7.36 -0.23 8.19
C ILE A 224 7.16 -0.72 6.75
N ALA A 225 7.79 -0.08 5.76
CA ALA A 225 7.58 -0.44 4.36
C ALA A 225 8.18 -1.80 3.95
N PHE A 226 9.24 -2.26 4.63
CA PHE A 226 9.98 -3.45 4.21
C PHE A 226 9.81 -4.66 5.13
N ILE A 227 9.32 -4.49 6.38
CA ILE A 227 8.99 -5.62 7.27
C ILE A 227 8.11 -6.68 6.58
N PRO A 228 7.02 -6.32 5.85
CA PRO A 228 6.15 -7.31 5.22
C PRO A 228 6.84 -8.15 4.13
N LEU A 229 8.02 -7.74 3.66
CA LEU A 229 8.81 -8.46 2.68
C LEU A 229 9.75 -9.51 3.31
N MET A 230 10.06 -9.38 4.61
CA MET A 230 11.04 -10.24 5.29
C MET A 230 10.48 -11.62 5.66
N ASN A 231 9.19 -11.71 5.99
CA ASN A 231 8.57 -12.95 6.42
C ASN A 231 7.34 -13.28 5.58
N SER A 232 7.56 -14.08 4.53
CA SER A 232 6.51 -14.55 3.63
C SER A 232 5.50 -15.46 4.30
N ASP A 233 5.84 -16.14 5.40
CA ASP A 233 4.93 -17.07 6.08
C ASP A 233 3.93 -16.31 6.94
N PHE A 234 4.39 -15.25 7.63
CA PHE A 234 3.55 -14.40 8.47
C PHE A 234 2.70 -13.40 7.66
N PHE A 235 3.32 -12.70 6.71
CA PHE A 235 2.65 -11.63 5.95
C PHE A 235 2.04 -12.11 4.64
N LYS A 236 2.36 -13.34 4.18
CA LYS A 236 1.99 -13.87 2.86
C LYS A 236 2.34 -12.86 1.78
N ASN A 237 1.49 -12.70 0.77
CA ASN A 237 1.66 -11.68 -0.27
C ASN A 237 0.97 -10.37 0.15
N TYR A 238 1.47 -9.68 1.18
CA TYR A 238 0.83 -8.49 1.77
C TYR A 238 0.54 -7.39 0.76
N TYR A 239 1.53 -7.03 -0.07
CA TYR A 239 1.38 -6.04 -1.13
C TYR A 239 0.65 -6.59 -2.36
N GLY A 240 0.87 -7.85 -2.72
CA GLY A 240 0.27 -8.49 -3.91
C GLY A 240 -1.13 -9.06 -3.69
N ARG A 241 -1.97 -8.45 -2.85
CA ARG A 241 -3.38 -8.87 -2.67
C ARG A 241 -4.32 -8.31 -3.73
N ASN A 242 -3.93 -7.22 -4.39
CA ASN A 242 -4.72 -6.57 -5.43
C ASN A 242 -3.82 -6.14 -6.60
N GLY A 243 -4.46 -5.76 -7.71
CA GLY A 243 -3.75 -5.36 -8.93
C GLY A 243 -2.92 -4.09 -8.82
N VAL A 244 -3.21 -3.24 -7.83
CA VAL A 244 -2.48 -1.97 -7.58
C VAL A 244 -1.33 -2.12 -6.59
N CYS A 245 -1.12 -3.32 -6.05
CA CYS A 245 -0.03 -3.64 -5.13
C CYS A 245 -0.04 -2.84 -3.81
N PHE A 246 -1.17 -2.25 -3.44
CA PHE A 246 -1.28 -1.36 -2.28
C PHE A 246 -2.11 -2.02 -1.17
N PRO A 247 -1.68 -1.99 0.10
CA PRO A 247 -2.43 -2.59 1.19
C PRO A 247 -3.60 -1.68 1.58
N LEU A 248 -4.70 -1.75 0.82
CA LEU A 248 -5.95 -1.07 1.14
C LEU A 248 -6.55 -1.75 2.38
N LEU A 249 -7.06 -0.93 3.32
CA LEU A 249 -7.82 -1.40 4.48
C LEU A 249 -9.16 -1.97 3.97
N SER A 250 -9.13 -3.20 3.49
CA SER A 250 -10.31 -3.93 3.01
C SER A 250 -10.78 -4.86 4.13
N GLU A 251 -12.10 -4.90 4.36
CA GLU A 251 -12.83 -5.52 5.48
C GLU A 251 -12.54 -7.01 5.79
N GLN A 252 -11.63 -7.68 5.08
CA GLN A 252 -11.16 -9.02 5.45
C GLN A 252 -9.68 -9.21 5.14
N LEU A 253 -8.80 -8.76 6.05
CA LEU A 253 -7.47 -9.34 6.15
C LEU A 253 -7.63 -10.77 6.70
N GLU A 254 -7.57 -11.79 5.83
CA GLU A 254 -7.77 -13.20 6.20
C GLU A 254 -6.69 -13.80 7.14
N THR A 255 -5.72 -13.00 7.55
CA THR A 255 -4.63 -13.41 8.44
C THR A 255 -4.53 -12.42 9.58
N ASP A 256 -4.76 -12.91 10.80
CA ASP A 256 -4.71 -12.15 12.05
C ASP A 256 -3.45 -11.27 12.16
N GLY A 257 -2.30 -11.78 11.70
CA GLY A 257 -1.02 -11.06 11.73
C GLY A 257 -0.95 -9.82 10.83
N ALA A 258 -1.43 -9.92 9.59
CA ALA A 258 -1.45 -8.77 8.69
C ALA A 258 -2.49 -7.72 9.13
N GLN A 259 -3.62 -8.17 9.69
CA GLN A 259 -4.64 -7.28 10.25
C GLN A 259 -4.10 -6.52 11.47
N ALA A 260 -3.47 -7.23 12.40
CA ALA A 260 -2.81 -6.63 13.55
C ALA A 260 -1.73 -5.64 13.09
N TYR A 261 -0.95 -5.99 12.07
CA TYR A 261 0.09 -5.11 11.54
C TYR A 261 -0.47 -3.82 10.93
N SER A 262 -1.48 -3.91 10.06
CA SER A 262 -2.14 -2.71 9.53
C SER A 262 -2.77 -1.88 10.65
N ALA A 263 -3.43 -2.52 11.63
CA ALA A 263 -4.00 -1.82 12.78
C ALA A 263 -2.94 -1.11 13.62
N VAL A 264 -1.76 -1.72 13.84
CA VAL A 264 -0.63 -1.10 14.53
C VAL A 264 -0.09 0.09 13.74
N ILE A 265 0.01 0.02 12.40
CA ILE A 265 0.41 1.19 11.60
C ILE A 265 -0.61 2.32 11.73
N PHE A 266 -1.92 2.03 11.69
CA PHE A 266 -2.95 3.06 11.78
C PHE A 266 -3.09 3.65 13.19
N LEU A 267 -3.02 2.82 14.24
CA LEU A 267 -3.19 3.22 15.64
C LEU A 267 -1.88 3.70 16.27
N GLY A 268 -0.76 3.02 16.01
CA GLY A 268 0.56 3.35 16.55
C GLY A 268 1.09 4.71 16.12
N LYS A 269 0.55 5.29 15.04
CA LYS A 269 0.80 6.69 14.67
C LYS A 269 0.38 7.71 15.74
N PHE A 270 -0.64 7.39 16.54
CA PHE A 270 -1.03 8.23 17.68
C PHE A 270 -0.01 8.14 18.82
N ASP A 271 0.57 6.95 19.05
CA ASP A 271 1.55 6.73 20.11
C ASP A 271 2.93 7.27 19.74
N ASP A 272 3.36 7.17 18.48
CA ASP A 272 4.58 7.83 17.98
C ASP A 272 4.50 9.35 18.09
N TYR A 273 3.31 9.93 17.89
CA TYR A 273 3.05 11.35 18.11
C TYR A 273 3.16 11.74 19.60
N LEU A 274 2.69 10.88 20.50
CA LEU A 274 2.78 11.07 21.95
C LEU A 274 4.21 10.86 22.48
N LEU A 275 4.94 9.89 21.93
CA LEU A 275 6.35 9.63 22.19
C LEU A 275 7.22 10.81 21.69
N TYR A 276 6.87 11.35 20.52
CA TYR A 276 7.52 12.54 19.97
C TYR A 276 7.27 13.79 20.81
N LEU A 277 6.04 13.99 21.30
CA LEU A 277 5.71 15.04 22.28
C LEU A 277 6.48 14.87 23.59
N THR A 278 6.66 13.65 24.09
CA THR A 278 7.45 13.40 25.31
C THR A 278 8.96 13.58 25.08
N LEU A 279 9.50 13.21 23.92
CA LEU A 279 10.89 13.50 23.52
C LEU A 279 11.14 15.00 23.31
N MET A 280 10.14 15.75 22.86
CA MET A 280 10.13 17.22 22.85
C MET A 280 10.11 17.80 24.28
N ASN A 281 9.32 17.20 25.18
CA ASN A 281 9.07 17.68 26.54
C ASN A 281 10.15 17.33 27.59
N PHE A 282 11.11 16.44 27.33
CA PHE A 282 12.15 16.11 28.33
C PHE A 282 13.06 17.30 28.73
N ASN A 283 12.96 18.44 28.04
CA ASN A 283 13.63 19.69 28.43
C ASN A 283 12.68 20.89 28.66
N ILE A 284 11.35 20.71 28.67
CA ILE A 284 10.40 21.81 28.92
C ILE A 284 9.95 21.75 30.38
N LYS A 285 10.83 22.21 31.28
CA LYS A 285 10.41 22.51 32.65
C LYS A 285 9.79 23.91 32.66
N CYS A 286 8.48 23.97 32.41
CA CYS A 286 7.72 25.19 32.64
C CYS A 286 7.61 25.44 34.15
N ASP A 287 8.61 26.11 34.72
CA ASP A 287 8.36 26.85 35.96
C ASP A 287 7.32 27.91 35.65
N GLY A 288 6.41 28.22 36.57
CA GLY A 288 5.23 29.08 36.38
C GLY A 288 5.48 30.55 35.99
N LYS A 289 6.62 30.87 35.39
CA LYS A 289 6.92 32.13 34.71
C LYS A 289 7.17 31.81 33.24
N PHE A 290 6.64 32.64 32.34
CA PHE A 290 6.65 32.53 30.87
C PHE A 290 8.03 32.50 30.18
N ILE A 291 9.06 31.93 30.82
CA ILE A 291 10.42 31.83 30.31
C ILE A 291 10.87 30.38 30.49
N CYS A 292 10.76 29.59 29.41
CA CYS A 292 11.42 28.28 29.34
C CYS A 292 12.90 28.54 29.06
N VAL A 293 13.77 28.19 30.01
CA VAL A 293 15.23 28.25 29.84
C VAL A 293 15.74 26.84 29.56
N GLU A 294 16.59 26.71 28.55
CA GLU A 294 17.32 25.48 28.22
C GLU A 294 18.38 25.25 29.31
N ASN A 295 18.32 24.11 30.00
CA ASN A 295 19.35 23.72 30.99
C ASN A 295 20.62 23.22 30.30
#